data_AF-X0VYQ9-F1
#
_entry.id   AF-X0VYQ9-F1
#
_cell.length_a   1.000
_cell.length_b   1.000
_cell.length_c   1.000
_cell.angle_alpha   90.00
_cell.angle_beta   90.00
_cell.angle_gamma   90.00
#
_symmetry.space_group_name_H-M   'P 1'
#
loop_
_entity.id
_entity.type
_entity.pdbx_description
1 polymer ?
#
loop_
_entity_poly.entity_id
_entity_poly.type
_entity_poly.pdbx_seq_one_letter_code
_entity_poly.pdbx_strand_id
1 'polypeptide(L)'
;MTIKNDIIKNISNKKIHFSLIDPDKQSPKVAGSLAKISEDSGSTAIMVGGSTIISQKQVDETIKSIKYNCNLPTILFPSGAKYLSNYADAVFFM
;
A
#
# COMPACT_ATOMS: atom_id res chain seq x y z
N MET A 1 -14.27 9.60 -8.10
CA MET A 1 -13.00 10.33 -7.89
C MET A 1 -11.87 9.30 -7.95
N THR A 2 -10.69 9.62 -8.48
CA THR A 2 -9.57 8.65 -8.60
C THR A 2 -8.51 8.94 -7.55
N ILE A 3 -7.72 7.92 -7.15
CA ILE A 3 -6.60 8.08 -6.20
C ILE A 3 -5.62 9.16 -6.68
N LYS A 4 -5.34 9.24 -7.98
CA LYS A 4 -4.53 10.31 -8.57
C LYS A 4 -5.09 11.69 -8.25
N ASN A 5 -6.39 11.90 -8.45
CA ASN A 5 -7.03 13.19 -8.21
C ASN A 5 -7.02 13.54 -6.72
N ASP A 6 -7.22 12.55 -5.84
CA ASP A 6 -7.15 12.74 -4.40
C ASP A 6 -5.74 13.12 -3.93
N ILE A 7 -4.71 12.49 -4.48
CA ILE A 7 -3.31 12.84 -4.22
C ILE A 7 -3.01 14.28 -4.65
N ILE A 8 -3.38 14.65 -5.88
CA ILE A 8 -3.15 16.02 -6.40
C ILE A 8 -3.86 17.06 -5.53
N LYS A 9 -5.12 16.81 -5.14
CA LYS A 9 -5.88 17.68 -4.25
C LYS A 9 -5.25 17.78 -2.85
N ASN A 10 -4.69 16.69 -2.31
CA ASN A 10 -4.06 16.74 -0.99
C ASN A 10 -2.74 17.52 -1.01
N ILE A 11 -1.93 17.38 -2.06
CA ILE A 11 -0.62 18.06 -2.19
C ILE A 11 -0.77 19.59 -2.23
N SER A 12 -1.88 20.11 -2.79
CA SER A 12 -2.12 21.56 -2.79
C SER A 12 -2.44 22.13 -1.39
N ASN A 13 -2.83 21.28 -0.44
CA ASN A 13 -3.25 21.71 0.90
C ASN A 13 -2.21 21.37 1.99
N LYS A 14 -1.48 20.26 1.85
CA LYS A 14 -0.51 19.79 2.84
C LYS A 14 0.56 18.91 2.21
N LYS A 15 1.68 18.74 2.92
CA LYS A 15 2.61 17.64 2.61
C LYS A 15 1.89 16.31 2.86
N ILE A 16 2.10 15.35 1.97
CA ILE A 16 1.55 14.01 2.09
C ILE A 16 2.66 13.03 2.48
N HIS A 17 2.26 11.98 3.19
CA HIS A 17 3.14 10.91 3.60
C HIS A 17 2.55 9.58 3.15
N PHE A 18 3.36 8.72 2.54
CA PHE A 18 2.98 7.35 2.21
C PHE A 18 3.87 6.39 2.99
N SER A 19 3.27 5.37 3.63
CA SER A 19 4.03 4.31 4.29
C SER A 19 4.23 3.14 3.34
N LEU A 20 5.48 2.75 3.10
CA LEU A 20 5.80 1.53 2.36
C LEU A 20 5.84 0.32 3.30
N ILE A 21 5.06 -0.70 2.98
CA ILE A 21 5.09 -2.01 3.64
C ILE A 21 5.66 -3.03 2.63
N ASP A 22 6.80 -3.61 2.96
CA ASP A 22 7.43 -4.68 2.18
C ASP A 22 6.84 -6.03 2.60
N PRO A 23 6.08 -6.73 1.73
CA PRO A 23 5.44 -7.99 2.05
C PRO A 23 6.39 -9.06 2.61
N ASP A 24 7.68 -9.01 2.31
CA ASP A 24 8.66 -10.02 2.74
C ASP A 24 9.16 -9.81 4.18
N LYS A 25 8.92 -8.64 4.79
CA LYS A 25 9.51 -8.29 6.10
C LYS A 25 8.64 -8.67 7.29
N GLN A 26 7.38 -9.04 7.07
CA GLN A 26 6.44 -9.40 8.12
C GLN A 26 5.32 -10.29 7.60
N SER A 27 4.56 -10.91 8.52
CA SER A 27 3.34 -11.64 8.15
C SER A 27 2.23 -10.68 7.70
N PRO A 28 1.24 -11.15 6.91
CA PRO A 28 0.09 -10.34 6.51
C PRO A 28 -0.64 -9.71 7.71
N LYS A 29 -0.82 -10.46 8.81
CA LYS A 29 -1.46 -9.95 10.02
C LYS A 29 -0.71 -8.73 10.60
N VAL A 30 0.62 -8.83 10.69
CA VAL A 30 1.46 -7.72 11.18
C VAL A 30 1.42 -6.54 10.20
N ALA A 31 1.43 -6.79 8.88
CA ALA A 31 1.27 -5.73 7.88
C ALA A 31 -0.06 -4.97 8.05
N GLY A 32 -1.15 -5.67 8.34
CA GLY A 32 -2.45 -5.06 8.64
C GLY A 32 -2.39 -4.15 9.87
N SER A 33 -1.76 -4.59 10.95
CA SER A 33 -1.56 -3.77 12.15
C SER A 33 -0.65 -2.55 11.90
N LEU A 34 0.43 -2.71 11.12
CA LEU A 34 1.31 -1.62 10.74
C LEU A 34 0.57 -0.58 9.87
N ALA A 35 -0.26 -1.02 8.93
CA ALA A 35 -1.07 -0.10 8.13
C ALA A 35 -2.05 0.71 8.99
N LYS A 36 -2.65 0.09 10.00
CA LYS A 36 -3.50 0.80 10.96
C LYS A 36 -2.72 1.85 11.75
N ILE A 37 -1.53 1.51 12.25
CA ILE A 37 -0.65 2.46 12.92
C ILE A 37 -0.25 3.62 11.99
N SER A 38 0.08 3.33 10.73
CA SER A 38 0.39 4.33 9.71
C SER A 38 -0.79 5.26 9.42
N GLU A 39 -2.02 4.74 9.38
CA GLU A 39 -3.25 5.53 9.25
C GLU A 39 -3.45 6.46 10.44
N ASP A 40 -3.39 5.92 11.66
CA ASP A 40 -3.56 6.70 12.88
C ASP A 40 -2.46 7.76 13.07
N SER A 41 -1.28 7.53 12.46
CA SER A 41 -0.15 8.47 12.43
C SER A 41 -0.24 9.51 11.30
N GLY A 42 -1.32 9.51 10.50
CA GLY A 42 -1.58 10.53 9.49
C GLY A 42 -1.02 10.25 8.09
N SER A 43 -0.69 9.00 7.77
CA SER A 43 -0.36 8.61 6.39
C SER A 43 -1.56 8.80 5.47
N THR A 44 -1.28 9.09 4.20
CA THR A 44 -2.29 9.37 3.17
C THR A 44 -2.60 8.14 2.31
N ALA A 45 -1.63 7.23 2.20
CA ALA A 45 -1.78 5.96 1.49
C ALA A 45 -0.79 4.93 2.05
N ILE A 46 -1.08 3.66 1.82
CA ILE A 46 -0.16 2.56 2.10
C ILE A 46 0.39 2.06 0.77
N MET A 47 1.70 2.12 0.59
CA MET A 47 2.37 1.48 -0.52
C MET A 47 2.71 0.03 -0.15
N VAL A 48 2.55 -0.89 -1.11
CA VAL A 48 2.92 -2.30 -0.94
C VAL A 48 3.95 -2.66 -2.00
N GLY A 49 5.15 -3.01 -1.57
CA GLY A 49 6.27 -3.21 -2.49
C GLY A 49 7.61 -3.42 -1.79
N GLY A 50 8.59 -3.96 -2.50
CA GLY A 50 9.90 -4.29 -1.98
C GLY A 50 10.81 -4.86 -3.07
N SER A 51 12.12 -4.85 -2.84
CA SER A 51 13.11 -5.32 -3.83
C SER A 51 13.20 -6.84 -3.92
N THR A 52 12.84 -7.55 -2.85
CA THR A 52 13.05 -9.00 -2.74
C THR A 52 11.80 -9.83 -2.96
N ILE A 53 10.66 -9.23 -3.32
CA ILE A 53 9.36 -9.93 -3.35
C ILE A 53 9.53 -11.27 -4.07
N ILE A 54 9.17 -12.35 -3.39
CA ILE A 54 9.32 -13.72 -3.90
C ILE A 54 7.99 -14.39 -4.23
N SER A 55 6.86 -13.86 -3.74
CA SER A 55 5.57 -14.56 -3.79
C SER A 55 4.38 -13.63 -4.08
N GLN A 56 3.67 -13.87 -5.19
CA GLN A 56 2.40 -13.20 -5.50
C GLN A 56 1.36 -13.40 -4.39
N LYS A 57 1.24 -14.63 -3.88
CA LYS A 57 0.30 -14.94 -2.79
C LYS A 57 0.59 -14.09 -1.55
N GLN A 58 1.85 -13.85 -1.24
CA GLN A 58 2.24 -13.03 -0.10
C GLN A 58 1.87 -11.56 -0.30
N VAL A 59 2.02 -11.02 -1.51
CA VAL A 59 1.56 -9.68 -1.87
C VAL A 59 0.04 -9.59 -1.70
N ASP A 60 -0.72 -10.54 -2.26
CA ASP A 60 -2.18 -10.56 -2.20
C ASP A 60 -2.70 -10.61 -0.75
N GLU A 61 -2.18 -11.53 0.06
CA GLU A 61 -2.60 -11.66 1.46
C GLU A 61 -2.20 -10.46 2.30
N THR A 62 -1.04 -9.85 2.01
CA THR A 62 -0.62 -8.58 2.63
C THR A 62 -1.62 -7.46 2.33
N ILE A 63 -1.99 -7.28 1.06
CA ILE A 63 -2.95 -6.24 0.65
C ILE A 63 -4.32 -6.49 1.28
N LYS A 64 -4.82 -7.73 1.26
CA LYS A 64 -6.11 -8.08 1.89
C LYS A 64 -6.11 -7.75 3.38
N SER A 65 -5.03 -8.10 4.09
CA SER A 65 -4.90 -7.81 5.51
C SER A 65 -4.81 -6.31 5.80
N ILE A 66 -4.09 -5.55 4.96
CA ILE A 66 -4.05 -4.08 5.05
C ILE A 66 -5.46 -3.51 4.91
N LYS A 67 -6.19 -3.89 3.85
CA LYS A 67 -7.55 -3.38 3.57
C LYS A 67 -8.58 -3.78 4.63
N TYR A 68 -8.37 -4.90 5.32
CA TYR A 68 -9.21 -5.31 6.43
C TYR A 68 -9.01 -4.41 7.67
N ASN A 69 -7.81 -3.88 7.89
CA ASN A 69 -7.46 -3.15 9.12
C ASN A 69 -7.32 -1.63 8.93
N CYS A 70 -7.26 -1.14 7.69
CA CYS A 70 -6.91 0.24 7.34
C CYS A 70 -7.82 0.74 6.21
N ASN A 71 -8.30 1.98 6.30
CA ASN A 71 -9.16 2.58 5.27
C ASN A 71 -8.38 3.38 4.21
N LEU A 72 -7.06 3.51 4.37
CA LEU A 72 -6.22 4.19 3.39
C LEU A 72 -6.13 3.40 2.09
N PRO A 73 -6.01 4.08 0.94
CA PRO A 73 -5.81 3.41 -0.33
C PRO A 73 -4.49 2.64 -0.34
N THR A 74 -4.52 1.44 -0.91
CA THR A 74 -3.35 0.60 -1.15
C THR A 74 -2.81 0.82 -2.56
N ILE A 75 -1.54 1.20 -2.66
CA ILE A 75 -0.87 1.49 -3.92
C ILE A 75 0.28 0.49 -4.10
N LEU A 76 0.27 -0.29 -5.17
CA LEU A 76 1.40 -1.14 -5.51
C LEU A 76 2.61 -0.29 -5.88
N PHE A 77 3.75 -0.62 -5.28
CA PHE A 77 5.07 -0.14 -5.64
C PHE A 77 5.83 -1.33 -6.26
N PRO A 78 5.60 -1.61 -7.55
CA PRO A 78 5.94 -2.91 -8.14
C PRO A 78 7.46 -3.05 -8.36
N SER A 79 8.00 -4.24 -8.06
CA SER A 79 9.34 -4.66 -8.49
C SER A 79 9.32 -5.56 -9.74
N GLY A 80 8.14 -5.81 -10.31
CA GLY A 80 7.95 -6.54 -11.56
C GLY A 80 6.48 -6.84 -11.85
N ALA A 81 6.14 -7.06 -13.12
CA ALA A 81 4.75 -7.29 -13.56
C ALA A 81 4.09 -8.51 -12.90
N LYS A 82 4.88 -9.52 -12.53
CA LYS A 82 4.42 -10.73 -11.84
C LYS A 82 3.91 -10.51 -10.41
N TYR A 83 4.05 -9.30 -9.87
CA TYR A 83 3.62 -8.92 -8.52
C TYR A 83 2.44 -7.94 -8.50
N LEU A 84 1.80 -7.77 -9.66
CA LEU A 84 0.55 -7.01 -9.75
C LEU A 84 -0.58 -7.78 -9.06
N SER A 85 -1.37 -7.07 -8.28
CA SER A 85 -2.45 -7.64 -7.48
C SER A 85 -3.76 -6.94 -7.79
N ASN A 86 -4.80 -7.73 -8.09
CA ASN A 86 -6.17 -7.23 -8.31
C ASN A 86 -6.84 -6.73 -7.03
N TYR A 87 -6.20 -6.90 -5.87
CA TYR A 87 -6.73 -6.42 -4.59
C TYR A 87 -6.29 -4.99 -4.26
N ALA A 88 -5.21 -4.50 -4.89
CA ALA A 88 -4.73 -3.14 -4.70
C ALA A 88 -5.66 -2.12 -5.38
N ASP A 89 -5.71 -0.91 -4.84
CA ASP A 89 -6.56 0.16 -5.37
C ASP A 89 -5.91 0.91 -6.55
N ALA A 90 -4.57 0.95 -6.57
CA ALA A 90 -3.79 1.54 -7.64
C ALA A 90 -2.41 0.88 -7.77
N VAL A 91 -1.71 1.22 -8.84
CA VAL A 91 -0.29 0.90 -9.06
C VAL A 91 0.46 2.15 -9.48
N PHE A 92 1.66 2.35 -8.94
CA PHE A 92 2.62 3.25 -9.56
C PHE A 92 3.25 2.54 -10.76
N PHE A 93 2.86 2.96 -11.95
CA PHE A 93 3.44 2.47 -13.20
C PHE A 93 4.75 3.22 -13.44
N MET A 94 5.88 2.54 -13.22
CA MET A 94 7.24 3.10 -13.20
C MET A 94 8.13 2.46 -14.26
#